data_AF-A0A3S0VDK3-F1
#
_entry.id   AF-A0A3S0VDK3-F1
#
_cell.length_a   1.000
_cell.length_b   1.000
_cell.length_c   1.000
_cell.angle_alpha   90.00
_cell.angle_beta   90.00
_cell.angle_gamma   90.00
#
_symmetry.space_group_name_H-M   'P 1'
#
loop_
_entity.id
_entity.type
_entity.pdbx_description
1 polymer ?
#
loop_
_entity_poly.entity_id
_entity_poly.type
_entity_poly.pdbx_seq_one_letter_code
_entity_poly.pdbx_strand_id
1 'polypeptide(L)'
;MAAMSISMNIRYVPSIFLISIFIAIFASEAALYLAIKVADPQIKHPFMLKIFSALLMGAAICGMHYTGMAAAVFTPLETMPAMGYTESPDNISVMIAMVTIFILGIAIVISSAKDALAVRHAKMARLSGMAEVASSVLHNVGNALNSVNVSASLIKNHLRNIELDKLQQLNGLIHEHQDDLASFFTTNPKGVRVPNYLDKLATIWREEYKFLQEELERLDHNIRHIKDIISVQQSLSVKVNFVELTSLESAIDNALTLTGIDFAAFNITIKSEHQKLKPICLDQLKLSQVLVNLITHVTHGQF
;
A
#
# COMPACT_ATOMS: atom_id res chain seq x y z
N MET A 1 -3.97 8.36 -57.38
CA MET A 1 -3.86 7.02 -58.01
C MET A 1 -4.18 7.16 -59.50
N ALA A 2 -3.24 7.65 -60.29
CA ALA A 2 -3.18 7.25 -61.69
C ALA A 2 -2.64 5.82 -61.66
N ALA A 3 -3.53 4.84 -61.76
CA ALA A 3 -3.17 3.44 -61.78
C ALA A 3 -2.31 3.20 -63.02
N MET A 4 -1.04 2.85 -62.80
CA MET A 4 -0.13 2.35 -63.81
C MET A 4 -0.73 1.03 -64.33
N SER A 5 -1.56 1.12 -65.37
CA SER A 5 -2.11 -0.03 -66.08
C SER A 5 -1.01 -0.64 -66.96
N ILE A 6 -0.06 -1.31 -66.32
CA ILE A 6 0.86 -2.19 -67.07
C ILE A 6 0.05 -3.41 -67.43
N SER A 7 -0.20 -3.60 -68.73
CA SER A 7 -0.73 -4.85 -69.27
C SER A 7 0.35 -5.93 -69.12
N MET A 8 0.49 -6.48 -67.91
CA MET A 8 1.45 -7.51 -67.55
C MET A 8 0.69 -8.67 -66.90
N ASN A 9 0.85 -9.88 -67.43
CA ASN A 9 0.19 -11.06 -66.87
C ASN A 9 1.05 -11.57 -65.70
N ILE A 10 0.53 -11.45 -64.48
CA ILE A 10 1.16 -11.96 -63.26
C ILE A 10 0.67 -13.40 -63.06
N ARG A 11 1.57 -14.37 -63.21
CA ARG A 11 1.27 -15.78 -62.86
C ARG A 11 2.09 -16.16 -61.64
N TYR A 12 1.44 -16.85 -60.70
CA TYR A 12 2.08 -17.35 -59.50
C TYR A 12 2.40 -18.83 -59.65
N VAL A 13 3.58 -19.24 -59.16
CA VAL A 13 3.92 -20.65 -58.99
C VAL A 13 3.24 -21.16 -57.71
N PRO A 14 2.21 -22.03 -57.80
CA PRO A 14 1.38 -22.37 -56.65
C PRO A 14 2.15 -22.98 -55.49
N SER A 15 3.19 -23.77 -55.77
CA SER A 15 4.00 -24.44 -54.73
C SER A 15 4.80 -23.45 -53.88
N ILE A 16 5.52 -22.51 -54.51
CA ILE A 16 6.34 -21.50 -53.81
C ILE A 16 5.44 -20.50 -53.07
N PHE A 17 4.29 -20.17 -53.67
CA PHE A 17 3.31 -19.32 -53.04
C PHE A 17 2.73 -19.93 -51.74
N LEU A 18 2.34 -21.22 -51.79
CA LEU A 18 1.86 -21.94 -50.60
C LEU A 18 2.95 -22.05 -49.53
N ILE A 19 4.22 -22.25 -49.91
CA ILE A 19 5.35 -22.24 -48.96
C ILE A 19 5.46 -20.90 -48.24
N SER A 20 5.30 -19.77 -48.93
CA SER A 20 5.32 -18.44 -48.31
C SER A 20 4.20 -18.27 -47.26
N ILE A 21 3.00 -18.78 -47.55
CA ILE A 21 1.86 -18.77 -46.62
C ILE A 21 2.16 -19.63 -45.38
N PHE A 22 2.71 -20.83 -45.58
CA PHE A 22 3.08 -21.69 -44.46
C PHE A 22 4.12 -21.04 -43.54
N ILE A 23 5.15 -20.40 -44.11
CA ILE A 23 6.15 -19.66 -43.34
C ILE A 23 5.48 -18.56 -42.52
N ALA A 24 4.54 -17.82 -43.10
CA ALA A 24 3.83 -16.74 -42.42
C ALA A 24 3.04 -17.23 -41.19
N ILE A 25 2.29 -18.33 -41.33
CA ILE A 25 1.46 -18.87 -40.24
C ILE A 25 2.32 -19.31 -39.07
N PHE A 26 3.30 -20.19 -39.32
CA PHE A 26 4.14 -20.74 -38.25
C PHE A 26 5.00 -19.67 -37.56
N ALA A 27 5.54 -18.72 -38.33
CA ALA A 27 6.34 -17.66 -37.75
C ALA A 27 5.49 -16.66 -36.94
N SER A 28 4.27 -16.35 -37.39
CA SER A 28 3.35 -15.48 -36.64
C SER A 28 2.90 -16.14 -35.33
N GLU A 29 2.61 -17.45 -35.36
CA GLU A 29 2.24 -18.21 -34.16
C GLU A 29 3.39 -18.25 -33.15
N ALA A 30 4.61 -18.54 -33.60
CA ALA A 30 5.80 -18.53 -32.74
C ALA A 30 6.09 -17.15 -32.15
N ALA A 31 5.95 -16.08 -32.94
CA ALA A 31 6.13 -14.71 -32.48
C ALA A 31 5.08 -14.31 -31.43
N LEU A 32 3.81 -14.69 -31.63
CA LEU A 32 2.74 -14.42 -30.68
C LEU A 32 2.96 -15.16 -29.36
N TYR A 33 3.35 -16.43 -29.42
CA TYR A 33 3.68 -17.22 -28.23
C TYR A 33 4.81 -16.58 -27.42
N LEU A 34 5.88 -16.13 -28.09
CA LEU A 34 7.00 -15.42 -27.44
C LEU A 34 6.56 -14.08 -26.84
N ALA A 35 5.71 -13.32 -27.53
CA ALA A 35 5.21 -12.04 -27.04
C ALA A 35 4.38 -12.18 -25.75
N ILE A 36 3.51 -13.19 -25.68
CA ILE A 36 2.72 -13.49 -24.47
C ILE A 36 3.65 -13.92 -23.34
N LYS A 37 4.64 -14.78 -23.64
CA LYS A 37 5.59 -15.26 -22.64
C LYS A 37 6.46 -14.14 -22.05
N VAL A 38 6.87 -13.17 -22.87
CA VAL A 38 7.59 -11.96 -22.43
C VAL A 38 6.76 -11.07 -21.51
N ALA A 39 5.43 -11.09 -21.64
CA ALA A 39 4.53 -10.30 -20.80
C ALA A 39 4.35 -10.87 -19.38
N ASP A 40 4.82 -12.10 -19.13
CA ASP A 40 4.75 -12.72 -17.80
C ASP A 40 5.80 -12.09 -16.84
N PRO A 41 5.36 -11.52 -15.70
CA PRO A 41 6.25 -10.92 -14.70
C PRO A 41 7.26 -11.89 -14.06
N GLN A 42 7.04 -13.21 -14.12
CA GLN A 42 7.90 -14.20 -13.45
C GLN A 42 9.16 -14.58 -14.23
N ILE A 43 9.33 -14.08 -15.45
CA ILE A 43 10.49 -14.43 -16.28
C ILE A 43 11.75 -13.68 -15.82
N LYS A 44 12.81 -14.44 -15.51
CA LYS A 44 14.10 -13.91 -15.03
C LYS A 44 14.86 -13.07 -16.06
N HIS A 45 14.65 -13.30 -17.37
CA HIS A 45 15.38 -12.61 -18.45
C HIS A 45 14.46 -12.11 -19.58
N PRO A 46 13.57 -11.14 -19.32
CA PRO A 46 12.59 -10.67 -20.30
C PRO A 46 13.26 -9.92 -21.47
N PHE A 47 14.42 -9.30 -21.24
CA PHE A 47 15.15 -8.54 -22.26
C PHE A 47 15.70 -9.43 -23.38
N MET A 48 16.33 -10.56 -23.05
CA MET A 48 16.87 -11.48 -24.06
C MET A 48 15.76 -12.13 -24.90
N LEU A 49 14.64 -12.49 -24.27
CA LEU A 49 13.48 -13.00 -25.02
C LEU A 49 12.88 -11.94 -25.95
N LYS A 50 12.84 -10.65 -25.55
CA LYS A 50 12.41 -9.56 -26.44
C LYS A 50 13.30 -9.45 -27.67
N ILE A 51 14.62 -9.55 -27.50
CA ILE A 51 15.57 -9.54 -28.62
C ILE A 51 15.30 -10.72 -29.56
N PHE A 52 15.15 -11.93 -29.01
CA PHE A 52 14.89 -13.13 -29.80
C PHE A 52 13.56 -13.04 -30.57
N SER A 53 12.50 -12.56 -29.91
CA SER A 53 11.19 -12.35 -30.53
C SER A 53 11.25 -11.31 -31.66
N ALA A 54 11.99 -10.21 -31.47
CA ALA A 54 12.15 -9.18 -32.50
C ALA A 54 12.92 -9.71 -33.72
N LEU A 55 13.98 -10.50 -33.49
CA LEU A 55 14.78 -11.10 -34.56
C LEU A 55 13.98 -12.13 -35.35
N LEU A 56 13.23 -13.00 -34.66
CA LEU A 56 12.32 -13.96 -35.28
C LEU A 56 11.28 -13.26 -36.16
N MET A 57 10.67 -12.18 -35.66
CA MET A 57 9.66 -11.42 -36.39
C MET A 57 10.25 -10.72 -37.63
N GLY A 58 11.46 -10.17 -37.52
CA GLY A 58 12.19 -9.62 -38.67
C GLY A 58 12.53 -10.68 -39.73
N ALA A 59 13.02 -11.85 -39.31
CA ALA A 59 13.31 -12.96 -40.21
C ALA A 59 12.05 -13.48 -40.93
N ALA A 60 10.92 -13.53 -40.23
CA ALA A 60 9.62 -13.94 -40.78
C ALA A 60 9.14 -12.99 -41.89
N ILE A 61 9.22 -11.68 -41.65
CA ILE A 61 8.82 -10.65 -42.62
C ILE A 61 9.70 -10.72 -43.87
N CYS A 62 11.03 -10.74 -43.69
CA CYS A 62 11.97 -10.89 -44.81
C CYS A 62 11.70 -12.18 -45.59
N GLY A 63 11.56 -13.31 -44.90
CA GLY A 63 11.28 -14.62 -45.50
C GLY A 63 10.05 -14.58 -46.40
N MET A 64 8.90 -14.17 -45.85
CA MET A 64 7.64 -14.06 -46.58
C MET A 64 7.75 -13.21 -47.86
N HIS A 65 8.41 -12.05 -47.76
CA HIS A 65 8.55 -11.14 -48.90
C HIS A 65 9.46 -11.72 -50.01
N TYR A 66 10.60 -12.30 -49.66
CA TYR A 66 11.50 -12.88 -50.66
C TYR A 66 10.91 -14.14 -51.32
N THR A 67 10.29 -15.05 -50.55
CA THR A 67 9.60 -16.21 -51.15
C THR A 67 8.38 -15.80 -51.96
N GLY A 68 7.65 -14.76 -51.53
CA GLY A 68 6.52 -14.22 -52.29
C GLY A 68 6.95 -13.61 -53.62
N MET A 69 8.05 -12.85 -53.63
CA MET A 69 8.63 -12.31 -54.86
C MET A 69 9.12 -13.42 -55.80
N ALA A 70 9.76 -14.46 -55.26
CA ALA A 70 10.20 -15.62 -56.06
C ALA A 70 9.03 -16.42 -56.68
N ALA A 71 7.84 -16.38 -56.05
CA ALA A 71 6.66 -17.04 -56.58
C ALA A 71 5.99 -16.28 -57.73
N ALA A 72 6.25 -14.96 -57.88
CA ALA A 72 5.62 -14.11 -58.87
C ALA A 72 6.42 -14.08 -60.17
N VAL A 73 5.79 -14.52 -61.27
CA VAL A 73 6.37 -14.49 -62.62
C VAL A 73 5.65 -13.45 -63.46
N PHE A 74 6.41 -12.47 -63.95
CA PHE A 74 5.91 -11.38 -64.76
C PHE A 74 6.23 -11.64 -66.24
N THR A 75 5.21 -11.91 -67.07
CA THR A 75 5.38 -12.04 -68.53
C THR A 75 4.94 -10.76 -69.24
N PRO A 76 5.82 -10.07 -69.99
CA PRO A 76 5.47 -8.85 -70.73
C PRO A 76 4.63 -9.18 -71.99
N LEU A 77 3.63 -8.37 -72.29
CA LEU A 77 2.91 -8.42 -73.57
C LEU A 77 3.67 -7.60 -74.63
N GLU A 78 3.85 -8.18 -75.82
CA GLU A 78 4.83 -7.81 -76.87
C GLU A 78 4.73 -6.39 -77.47
N THR A 79 3.90 -5.47 -76.97
CA THR A 79 3.65 -4.16 -77.61
C THR A 79 3.79 -2.96 -76.68
N MET A 80 4.72 -2.97 -75.72
CA MET A 80 5.05 -1.77 -74.95
C MET A 80 6.39 -1.18 -75.40
N PRO A 81 6.43 0.09 -75.86
CA PRO A 81 7.70 0.81 -75.91
C PRO A 81 8.24 0.84 -74.47
N ALA A 82 9.54 0.64 -74.31
CA ALA A 82 10.20 0.70 -73.01
C ALA A 82 9.91 2.07 -72.37
N MET A 83 8.86 2.13 -71.55
CA MET A 83 8.51 3.33 -70.81
C MET A 83 9.57 3.46 -69.73
N GLY A 84 10.51 4.38 -69.95
CA GLY A 84 11.58 4.69 -69.02
C GLY A 84 11.00 5.18 -67.70
N TYR A 85 10.74 4.26 -66.78
CA TYR A 85 10.64 4.57 -65.37
C TYR A 85 12.07 4.89 -64.89
N THR A 86 12.41 6.17 -64.95
CA THR A 86 13.69 6.73 -64.48
C THR A 86 13.66 7.01 -62.97
N GLU A 87 13.05 6.15 -62.18
CA GLU A 87 13.23 6.18 -60.73
C GLU A 87 14.03 4.93 -60.36
N SER A 88 15.27 5.15 -59.90
CA SER A 88 16.13 4.07 -59.46
C SER A 88 15.44 3.35 -58.30
N PRO A 89 15.40 2.00 -58.29
CA PRO A 89 14.91 1.21 -57.14
C PRO A 89 15.54 1.64 -55.80
N ASP A 90 16.75 2.19 -55.86
CA ASP A 90 17.49 2.76 -54.74
C ASP A 90 16.77 3.97 -54.10
N ASN A 91 16.13 4.86 -54.88
CA ASN A 91 15.41 6.01 -54.33
C ASN A 91 14.21 5.60 -53.47
N ILE A 92 13.44 4.61 -53.93
CA ILE A 92 12.25 4.12 -53.22
C ILE A 92 12.66 3.40 -51.93
N SER A 93 13.72 2.59 -51.97
CA SER A 93 14.22 1.89 -50.78
C SER A 93 14.76 2.84 -49.72
N VAL A 94 15.50 3.89 -50.12
CA VAL A 94 15.98 4.95 -49.22
C VAL A 94 14.81 5.72 -48.59
N MET A 95 13.78 6.05 -49.38
CA MET A 95 12.59 6.73 -48.86
C MET A 95 11.86 5.88 -47.81
N ILE A 96 11.64 4.59 -48.08
CA ILE A 96 11.02 3.67 -47.12
C ILE A 96 11.87 3.54 -45.86
N ALA A 97 13.19 3.38 -46.00
CA ALA A 97 14.10 3.29 -44.86
C ALA A 97 14.02 4.54 -43.97
N MET A 98 14.02 5.74 -44.55
CA MET A 98 13.88 6.99 -43.80
C MET A 98 12.54 7.08 -43.05
N VAL A 99 11.43 6.77 -43.71
CA VAL A 99 10.09 6.79 -43.07
C VAL A 99 10.03 5.77 -41.93
N THR A 100 10.60 4.58 -42.12
CA THR A 100 10.60 3.52 -41.11
C THR A 100 11.42 3.90 -39.88
N ILE A 101 12.62 4.46 -40.09
CA ILE A 101 13.47 4.97 -39.00
C ILE A 101 12.76 6.11 -38.25
N PHE A 102 12.07 6.99 -38.97
CA PHE A 102 11.31 8.08 -38.38
C PHE A 102 10.17 7.58 -37.49
N ILE A 103 9.35 6.64 -37.98
CA ILE A 103 8.27 6.01 -37.21
C ILE A 103 8.83 5.28 -35.98
N LEU A 104 9.93 4.53 -36.14
CA LEU A 104 10.57 3.81 -35.03
C LEU A 104 11.13 4.78 -33.99
N GLY A 105 11.74 5.89 -34.41
CA GLY A 105 12.24 6.94 -33.53
C GLY A 105 11.11 7.54 -32.68
N ILE A 106 9.98 7.90 -33.30
CA ILE A 106 8.81 8.40 -32.59
C ILE A 106 8.27 7.34 -31.62
N ALA A 107 8.17 6.08 -32.03
CA ALA A 107 7.69 5.00 -31.18
C ALA A 107 8.57 4.80 -29.95
N ILE A 108 9.90 4.87 -30.09
CA ILE A 108 10.86 4.76 -28.98
C ILE A 108 10.70 5.94 -28.01
N VAL A 109 10.58 7.17 -28.53
CA VAL A 109 10.40 8.37 -27.69
C VAL A 109 9.08 8.29 -26.92
N ILE A 110 7.98 7.94 -27.58
CA ILE A 110 6.67 7.77 -26.91
C ILE A 110 6.73 6.65 -25.88
N SER A 111 7.33 5.50 -26.19
CA SER A 111 7.44 4.37 -25.26
C SER A 111 8.25 4.75 -24.02
N SER A 112 9.42 5.35 -24.20
CA SER A 112 10.28 5.77 -23.09
C SER A 112 9.64 6.86 -22.23
N ALA A 113 8.92 7.81 -22.85
CA ALA A 113 8.18 8.84 -22.13
C ALA A 113 7.03 8.24 -21.29
N LYS A 114 6.30 7.24 -21.82
CA LYS A 114 5.25 6.52 -21.08
C LYS A 114 5.81 5.79 -19.87
N ASP A 115 6.92 5.06 -20.04
CA ASP A 115 7.58 4.33 -18.95
C ASP A 115 8.05 5.30 -17.86
N ALA A 116 8.67 6.43 -18.24
CA ALA A 116 9.09 7.47 -17.31
C ALA A 116 7.91 8.10 -16.55
N LEU A 117 6.78 8.33 -17.24
CA LEU A 117 5.57 8.86 -16.63
C LEU A 117 4.96 7.87 -15.63
N ALA A 118 4.91 6.58 -15.96
CA ALA A 118 4.41 5.52 -15.09
C ALA A 118 5.20 5.44 -13.78
N VAL A 119 6.54 5.49 -13.85
CA VAL A 119 7.41 5.52 -12.66
C VAL A 119 7.15 6.78 -11.83
N ARG A 120 6.95 7.94 -12.46
CA ARG A 120 6.62 9.19 -11.75
C ARG A 120 5.28 9.11 -11.04
N HIS A 121 4.24 8.58 -11.68
CA HIS A 121 2.92 8.38 -11.06
C HIS A 121 3.00 7.44 -9.85
N ALA A 122 3.72 6.32 -9.97
CA ALA A 122 3.93 5.41 -8.85
C ALA A 122 4.66 6.11 -7.68
N LYS A 123 5.67 6.93 -7.97
CA LYS A 123 6.38 7.70 -6.94
C LYS A 123 5.50 8.75 -6.28
N MET A 124 4.69 9.49 -7.05
CA MET A 124 3.76 10.48 -6.50
C MET A 124 2.66 9.82 -5.66
N ALA A 125 2.10 8.69 -6.13
CA ALA A 125 1.15 7.91 -5.35
C ALA A 125 1.76 7.42 -4.03
N ARG A 126 3.02 6.95 -4.05
CA ARG A 126 3.75 6.58 -2.84
C ARG A 126 3.94 7.76 -1.89
N LEU A 127 4.38 8.91 -2.40
CA LEU A 127 4.56 10.12 -1.59
C LEU A 127 3.24 10.60 -0.98
N SER A 128 2.17 10.60 -1.77
CA SER A 128 0.82 10.97 -1.30
C SER A 128 0.32 9.99 -0.24
N GLY A 129 0.51 8.68 -0.44
CA GLY A 129 0.15 7.66 0.55
C GLY A 129 0.93 7.82 1.86
N MET A 130 2.23 8.11 1.78
CA MET A 130 3.06 8.37 2.98
C MET A 130 2.63 9.66 3.70
N ALA A 131 2.25 10.72 2.96
CA ALA A 131 1.76 11.96 3.54
C ALA A 131 0.39 11.79 4.23
N GLU A 132 -0.51 11.02 3.63
CA GLU A 132 -1.80 10.67 4.21
C GLU A 132 -1.64 9.89 5.53
N VAL A 133 -0.78 8.86 5.52
CA VAL A 133 -0.46 8.08 6.72
C VAL A 133 0.15 8.98 7.80
N ALA A 134 1.13 9.82 7.46
CA ALA A 134 1.75 10.74 8.41
C ALA A 134 0.72 11.72 9.02
N SER A 135 -0.21 12.23 8.22
CA SER A 135 -1.30 13.11 8.68
C SER A 135 -2.23 12.38 9.65
N SER A 136 -2.62 11.15 9.34
CA SER A 136 -3.46 10.32 10.21
C SER A 136 -2.80 10.01 11.55
N VAL A 137 -1.51 9.68 11.55
CA VAL A 137 -0.72 9.45 12.77
C VAL A 137 -0.66 10.71 13.63
N LEU A 138 -0.35 11.86 13.02
CA LEU A 138 -0.27 13.12 13.74
C LEU A 138 -1.62 13.50 14.38
N HIS A 139 -2.73 13.29 13.67
CA HIS A 139 -4.06 13.53 14.22
C HIS A 139 -4.35 12.62 15.42
N ASN A 140 -4.08 11.32 15.30
CA ASN A 140 -4.40 10.36 16.36
C ASN A 140 -3.51 10.55 17.60
N VAL A 141 -2.21 10.76 17.40
CA VAL A 141 -1.27 11.09 18.47
C VAL A 141 -1.62 12.44 19.10
N GLY A 142 -2.01 13.43 18.29
CA GLY A 142 -2.44 14.75 18.78
C GLY A 142 -3.64 14.66 19.72
N ASN A 143 -4.65 13.85 19.38
CA ASN A 143 -5.83 13.63 20.22
C ASN A 143 -5.47 12.95 21.56
N ALA A 144 -4.62 11.93 21.52
CA ALA A 144 -4.16 11.26 22.73
C ALA A 144 -3.29 12.19 23.60
N LEU A 145 -2.39 12.98 23.00
CA LEU A 145 -1.59 13.98 23.71
C LEU A 145 -2.43 15.06 24.38
N ASN A 146 -3.51 15.51 23.73
CA ASN A 146 -4.41 16.46 24.35
C ASN A 146 -5.06 15.87 25.61
N SER A 147 -5.46 14.60 25.56
CA SER A 147 -6.02 13.87 26.71
C SER A 147 -4.97 13.70 27.83
N VAL A 148 -3.74 13.30 27.48
CA VAL A 148 -2.60 13.26 28.42
C VAL A 148 -2.41 14.61 29.12
N ASN A 149 -2.43 15.70 28.37
CA ASN A 149 -2.23 17.04 28.92
C ASN A 149 -3.37 17.47 29.85
N VAL A 150 -4.62 17.13 29.52
CA VAL A 150 -5.78 17.37 30.38
C VAL A 150 -5.66 16.57 31.68
N SER A 151 -5.39 15.26 31.60
CA SER A 151 -5.22 14.39 32.77
C SER A 151 -4.10 14.88 33.69
N ALA A 152 -2.94 15.21 33.11
CA ALA A 152 -1.82 15.76 33.87
C ALA A 152 -2.18 17.10 34.56
N SER A 153 -2.95 17.97 33.89
CA SER A 153 -3.40 19.24 34.45
C SER A 153 -4.43 19.05 35.58
N LEU A 154 -5.35 18.10 35.44
CA LEU A 154 -6.32 17.74 36.48
C LEU A 154 -5.63 17.19 37.72
N ILE A 155 -4.71 16.22 37.55
CA ILE A 155 -3.90 15.68 38.64
C ILE A 155 -3.12 16.79 39.34
N LYS A 156 -2.42 17.65 38.57
CA LYS A 156 -1.63 18.76 39.12
C LYS A 156 -2.50 19.74 39.92
N ASN A 157 -3.66 20.13 39.39
CA ASN A 157 -4.56 21.05 40.07
C ASN A 157 -5.17 20.43 41.33
N HIS A 158 -5.52 19.16 41.28
CA HIS A 158 -6.09 18.45 42.43
C HIS A 158 -5.06 18.29 43.55
N LEU A 159 -3.84 17.84 43.24
CA LEU A 159 -2.73 17.73 44.19
C LEU A 159 -2.40 19.07 44.87
N ARG A 160 -2.52 20.20 44.15
CA ARG A 160 -2.28 21.53 44.73
C ARG A 160 -3.35 21.95 45.75
N ASN A 161 -4.55 21.38 45.66
CA ASN A 161 -5.68 21.73 46.51
C ASN A 161 -5.86 20.77 47.69
N ILE A 162 -5.02 19.74 47.83
CA ILE A 162 -5.07 18.84 48.99
C ILE A 162 -4.66 19.61 50.24
N GLU A 163 -5.59 19.78 51.18
CA GLU A 163 -5.35 20.50 52.43
C GLU A 163 -4.73 19.58 53.49
N LEU A 164 -3.44 19.28 53.33
CA LEU A 164 -2.67 18.51 54.33
C LEU A 164 -2.53 19.26 55.67
N ASP A 165 -2.58 20.60 55.64
CA ASP A 165 -2.47 21.46 56.82
C ASP A 165 -3.54 21.17 57.86
N LYS A 166 -4.73 20.72 57.44
CA LYS A 166 -5.84 20.36 58.34
C LYS A 166 -5.48 19.20 59.28
N LEU A 167 -4.73 18.22 58.78
CA LEU A 167 -4.24 17.12 59.60
C LEU A 167 -3.17 17.60 60.58
N GLN A 168 -2.29 18.51 60.15
CA GLN A 168 -1.27 19.08 61.01
C GLN A 168 -1.88 19.91 62.16
N GLN A 169 -2.92 20.70 61.86
CA GLN A 169 -3.68 21.44 62.88
C GLN A 169 -4.37 20.50 63.87
N LEU A 170 -4.97 19.41 63.38
CA LEU A 170 -5.58 18.41 64.24
C LEU A 170 -4.56 17.74 65.16
N ASN A 171 -3.40 17.36 64.62
CA ASN A 171 -2.32 16.76 65.40
C ASN A 171 -1.80 17.74 66.47
N GLY A 172 -1.66 19.03 66.13
CA GLY A 172 -1.31 20.07 67.09
C GLY A 172 -2.31 20.19 68.24
N LEU A 173 -3.61 20.16 67.94
CA LEU A 173 -4.68 20.23 68.94
C LEU A 173 -4.67 19.00 69.89
N ILE A 174 -4.39 17.80 69.35
CA ILE A 174 -4.26 16.58 70.16
C ILE A 174 -3.00 16.66 71.04
N HIS A 175 -1.90 17.16 70.50
CA HIS A 175 -0.64 17.29 71.22
C HIS A 175 -0.74 18.29 72.39
N GLU A 176 -1.45 19.40 72.21
CA GLU A 176 -1.70 20.41 73.26
C GLU A 176 -2.48 19.84 74.46
N HIS A 177 -3.32 18.83 74.23
CA HIS A 177 -4.13 18.16 75.25
C HIS A 177 -3.64 16.75 75.63
N GLN A 178 -2.38 16.42 75.32
CA GLN A 178 -1.82 15.07 75.51
C GLN A 178 -1.94 14.55 76.95
N ASP A 179 -1.77 15.41 77.95
CA ASP A 179 -1.80 15.02 79.37
C ASP A 179 -3.23 14.91 79.93
N ASP A 180 -4.26 15.35 79.18
CA ASP A 180 -5.68 15.36 79.57
C ASP A 180 -6.62 14.90 78.43
N LEU A 181 -6.22 13.86 77.69
CA LEU A 181 -6.98 13.37 76.54
C LEU A 181 -8.37 12.87 76.92
N ALA A 182 -8.52 12.23 78.08
CA ALA A 182 -9.79 11.70 78.53
C ALA A 182 -10.84 12.81 78.68
N SER A 183 -10.52 13.89 79.41
CA SER A 183 -11.43 15.02 79.58
C SER A 183 -11.63 15.80 78.28
N PHE A 184 -10.59 15.90 77.45
CA PHE A 184 -10.67 16.57 76.15
C PHE A 184 -11.70 15.91 75.22
N PHE A 185 -11.69 14.58 75.08
CA PHE A 185 -12.64 13.89 74.20
C PHE A 185 -14.06 13.79 74.74
N THR A 186 -14.26 13.93 76.06
CA THR A 186 -15.61 13.82 76.67
C THR A 186 -16.27 15.17 76.94
N THR A 187 -15.49 16.19 77.26
CA THR A 187 -16.00 17.43 77.89
C THR A 187 -15.68 18.68 77.06
N ASN A 188 -14.56 18.69 76.33
CA ASN A 188 -14.15 19.84 75.52
C ASN A 188 -14.97 19.91 74.22
N PRO A 189 -15.62 21.05 73.89
CA PRO A 189 -16.43 21.20 72.68
C PRO A 189 -15.69 20.91 71.36
N LYS A 190 -14.37 21.13 71.32
CA LYS A 190 -13.52 20.80 70.16
C LYS A 190 -13.14 19.32 70.14
N GLY A 191 -12.74 18.76 71.28
CA GLY A 191 -12.32 17.36 71.39
C GLY A 191 -13.42 16.36 71.05
N VAL A 192 -14.66 16.61 71.48
CA VAL A 192 -15.83 15.77 71.14
C VAL A 192 -16.06 15.69 69.62
N ARG A 193 -15.67 16.71 68.84
CA ARG A 193 -15.86 16.75 67.37
C ARG A 193 -14.72 16.08 66.59
N VAL A 194 -13.58 15.80 67.22
CA VAL A 194 -12.40 15.24 66.56
C VAL A 194 -12.70 13.91 65.83
N PRO A 195 -13.40 12.93 66.43
CA PRO A 195 -13.71 11.69 65.72
C PRO A 195 -14.55 11.90 64.45
N ASN A 196 -15.56 12.78 64.49
CA ASN A 196 -16.36 13.10 63.31
C ASN A 196 -15.55 13.87 62.25
N TYR A 197 -14.64 14.74 62.68
CA TYR A 197 -13.75 15.47 61.79
C TYR A 197 -12.76 14.52 61.08
N LEU A 198 -12.18 13.57 61.80
CA LEU A 198 -11.34 12.51 61.25
C LEU A 198 -12.09 11.65 60.24
N ASP A 199 -13.33 11.26 60.54
CA ASP A 199 -14.17 10.48 59.64
C ASP A 199 -14.46 11.24 58.32
N LYS A 200 -14.77 12.54 58.42
CA LYS A 200 -14.94 13.41 57.24
C LYS A 200 -13.65 13.58 56.43
N LEU A 201 -12.53 13.83 57.08
CA LEU A 201 -11.22 13.92 56.42
C LEU A 201 -10.87 12.62 55.70
N ALA A 202 -11.05 11.47 56.36
CA ALA A 202 -10.80 10.17 55.78
C ALA A 202 -11.71 9.90 54.56
N THR A 203 -12.96 10.36 54.60
CA THR A 203 -13.89 10.25 53.47
C THR A 203 -13.42 11.11 52.29
N ILE A 204 -13.11 12.38 52.53
CA ILE A 204 -12.61 13.31 51.50
C ILE A 204 -11.34 12.75 50.85
N TRP A 205 -10.34 12.37 51.65
CA TRP A 205 -9.08 11.84 51.13
C TRP A 205 -9.25 10.52 50.38
N ARG A 206 -10.21 9.68 50.77
CA ARG A 206 -10.53 8.46 50.03
C ARG A 206 -11.08 8.80 48.64
N GLU A 207 -11.95 9.80 48.54
CA GLU A 207 -12.48 10.27 47.26
C GLU A 207 -11.39 10.91 46.39
N GLU A 208 -10.53 11.76 46.98
CA GLU A 208 -9.38 12.38 46.28
C GLU A 208 -8.40 11.32 45.77
N TYR A 209 -8.06 10.33 46.60
CA TYR A 209 -7.18 9.23 46.22
C TYR A 209 -7.76 8.44 45.05
N LYS A 210 -9.06 8.11 45.11
CA LYS A 210 -9.75 7.39 44.03
C LYS A 210 -9.74 8.20 42.72
N PHE A 211 -10.02 9.50 42.80
CA PHE A 211 -9.97 10.40 41.63
C PHE A 211 -8.57 10.42 41.00
N LEU A 212 -7.52 10.60 41.81
CA LEU A 212 -6.14 10.61 41.33
C LEU A 212 -5.74 9.28 40.69
N GLN A 213 -6.18 8.16 41.26
CA GLN A 213 -5.91 6.84 40.71
C GLN A 213 -6.59 6.66 39.34
N GLU A 214 -7.86 7.02 39.22
CA GLU A 214 -8.61 6.95 37.95
C GLU A 214 -7.97 7.84 36.87
N GLU A 215 -7.51 9.03 37.23
CA GLU A 215 -6.89 9.95 36.27
C GLU A 215 -5.46 9.51 35.88
N LEU A 216 -4.73 8.85 36.78
CA LEU A 216 -3.41 8.26 36.49
C LEU A 216 -3.52 7.04 35.57
N GLU A 217 -4.52 6.18 35.79
CA GLU A 217 -4.87 5.07 34.89
C GLU A 217 -5.19 5.58 33.48
N ARG A 218 -5.98 6.65 33.37
CA ARG A 218 -6.28 7.32 32.09
C ARG A 218 -5.03 7.87 31.41
N LEU A 219 -4.17 8.52 32.18
CA LEU A 219 -2.90 9.06 31.69
C LEU A 219 -2.02 7.94 31.10
N ASP A 220 -1.85 6.85 31.84
CA ASP A 220 -1.07 5.69 31.42
C ASP A 220 -1.68 5.02 30.17
N HIS A 221 -3.00 4.85 30.14
CA HIS A 221 -3.70 4.33 28.98
C HIS A 221 -3.45 5.17 27.72
N ASN A 222 -3.55 6.50 27.82
CA ASN A 222 -3.30 7.39 26.69
C ASN A 222 -1.83 7.34 26.20
N ILE A 223 -0.87 7.19 27.12
CA ILE A 223 0.55 7.04 26.77
C ILE A 223 0.79 5.71 26.05
N ARG A 224 0.22 4.60 26.55
CA ARG A 224 0.27 3.30 25.87
C ARG A 224 -0.36 3.37 24.48
N HIS A 225 -1.51 4.00 24.35
CA HIS A 225 -2.17 4.17 23.05
C HIS A 225 -1.31 4.94 22.04
N ILE A 226 -0.60 6.00 22.46
CA ILE A 226 0.36 6.71 21.60
C ILE A 226 1.47 5.76 21.12
N LYS A 227 2.01 4.95 22.03
CA LYS A 227 3.06 3.98 21.72
C LYS A 227 2.56 2.95 20.68
N ASP A 228 1.35 2.43 20.86
CA ASP A 228 0.76 1.44 19.96
C ASP A 228 0.54 2.02 18.56
N ILE A 229 0.03 3.25 18.47
CA ILE A 229 -0.09 3.97 17.18
C ILE A 229 1.26 4.07 16.48
N ILE A 230 2.32 4.46 17.19
CA ILE A 230 3.67 4.59 16.61
C ILE A 230 4.21 3.21 16.18
N SER A 231 4.06 2.19 17.03
CA SER A 231 4.56 0.84 16.76
C SER A 231 3.89 0.18 15.56
N VAL A 232 2.56 0.26 15.44
CA VAL A 232 1.83 -0.22 14.26
C VAL A 232 2.40 0.45 13.00
N GLN A 233 2.61 1.77 13.03
CA GLN A 233 3.04 2.52 11.84
C GLN A 233 4.51 2.29 11.46
N GLN A 234 5.39 2.08 12.44
CA GLN A 234 6.77 1.66 12.19
C GLN A 234 6.83 0.25 11.60
N SER A 235 6.01 -0.69 12.07
CA SER A 235 5.96 -2.05 11.51
C SER A 235 5.51 -2.07 10.05
N LEU A 236 4.59 -1.17 9.71
CA LEU A 236 4.03 -0.99 8.38
C LEU A 236 5.01 -0.28 7.42
N SER A 237 5.89 0.60 7.92
CA SER A 237 6.86 1.34 7.10
C SER A 237 8.05 0.49 6.62
N VAL A 238 8.30 -0.69 7.20
CA VAL A 238 9.48 -1.53 6.90
C VAL A 238 9.26 -2.49 5.73
N LYS A 239 8.01 -2.77 5.31
CA LYS A 239 7.70 -3.66 4.18
C LYS A 239 6.71 -3.01 3.21
N VAL A 240 7.23 -2.14 2.33
CA VAL A 240 6.40 -1.43 1.34
C VAL A 240 6.74 -1.90 -0.07
N ASN A 241 6.24 -3.08 -0.44
CA ASN A 241 5.88 -3.38 -1.82
C ASN A 241 4.35 -3.23 -1.90
N PHE A 242 3.90 -2.15 -2.56
CA PHE A 242 2.50 -1.69 -2.54
C PHE A 242 1.51 -2.64 -3.24
N VAL A 243 2.00 -3.66 -3.95
CA VAL A 243 1.17 -4.69 -4.58
C VAL A 243 1.96 -5.99 -4.50
N GLU A 244 1.68 -6.79 -3.49
CA GLU A 244 2.18 -8.16 -3.41
C GLU A 244 1.05 -9.13 -3.72
N LEU A 245 1.44 -10.29 -4.27
CA LEU A 245 0.52 -11.40 -4.46
C LEU A 245 0.26 -12.02 -3.09
N THR A 246 -0.78 -11.55 -2.41
CA THR A 246 -1.07 -11.93 -1.03
C THR A 246 -2.34 -12.80 -0.99
N SER A 247 -2.30 -13.87 -0.20
CA SER A 247 -3.51 -14.64 0.12
C SER A 247 -4.27 -13.94 1.25
N LEU A 248 -5.60 -13.91 1.15
CA LEU A 248 -6.45 -13.28 2.16
C LEU A 248 -6.27 -13.94 3.55
N GLU A 249 -6.06 -15.25 3.59
CA GLU A 249 -5.78 -16.02 4.81
C GLU A 249 -4.55 -15.48 5.55
N SER A 250 -3.43 -15.29 4.85
CA SER A 250 -2.22 -14.77 5.47
C SER A 250 -2.37 -13.32 5.95
N ALA A 251 -3.20 -12.52 5.27
CA ALA A 251 -3.48 -11.15 5.70
C ALA A 251 -4.30 -11.13 7.00
N ILE A 252 -5.28 -12.02 7.16
CA ILE A 252 -6.11 -12.14 8.37
C ILE A 252 -5.26 -12.64 9.54
N ASP A 253 -4.46 -13.69 9.36
CA ASP A 253 -3.59 -14.23 10.43
C ASP A 253 -2.58 -13.19 10.92
N ASN A 254 -1.99 -12.43 9.99
CA ASN A 254 -1.09 -11.34 10.34
C ASN A 254 -1.82 -10.22 11.08
N ALA A 255 -3.04 -9.85 10.69
CA ALA A 255 -3.83 -8.83 11.38
C ALA A 255 -4.23 -9.25 12.80
N LEU A 256 -4.56 -10.54 13.01
CA LEU A 256 -4.80 -11.13 14.34
C LEU A 256 -3.55 -11.12 15.23
N THR A 257 -2.38 -11.33 14.63
CA THR A 257 -1.10 -11.26 15.36
C THR A 257 -0.73 -9.81 15.71
N LEU A 258 -0.95 -8.88 14.77
CA LEU A 258 -0.61 -7.46 14.90
C LEU A 258 -1.53 -6.70 15.85
N THR A 259 -2.76 -7.18 16.06
CA THR A 259 -3.67 -6.58 17.04
C THR A 259 -3.15 -6.73 18.48
N GLY A 260 -2.27 -7.70 18.74
CA GLY A 260 -1.66 -7.88 20.07
C GLY A 260 -2.67 -8.22 21.17
N ILE A 261 -3.90 -8.57 20.80
CA ILE A 261 -4.97 -8.94 21.72
C ILE A 261 -4.75 -10.39 22.13
N ASP A 262 -4.63 -10.62 23.44
CA ASP A 262 -4.61 -11.97 23.98
C ASP A 262 -6.05 -12.50 24.07
N PHE A 263 -6.55 -13.04 22.96
CA PHE A 263 -7.91 -13.57 22.86
C PHE A 263 -8.20 -14.68 23.89
N ALA A 264 -7.17 -15.40 24.35
CA ALA A 264 -7.30 -16.41 25.38
C ALA A 264 -7.59 -15.78 26.76
N ALA A 265 -6.99 -14.63 27.06
CA ALA A 265 -7.24 -13.90 28.31
C ALA A 265 -8.68 -13.36 28.41
N PHE A 266 -9.33 -13.09 27.27
CA PHE A 266 -10.72 -12.63 27.20
C PHE A 266 -11.75 -13.76 26.96
N ASN A 267 -11.34 -15.03 26.99
CA ASN A 267 -12.21 -16.18 26.70
C ASN A 267 -12.87 -16.12 25.30
N ILE A 268 -12.27 -15.40 24.35
CA ILE A 268 -12.78 -15.24 22.98
C ILE A 268 -12.25 -16.39 22.13
N THR A 269 -13.16 -17.20 21.58
CA THR A 269 -12.79 -18.29 20.66
C THR A 269 -12.86 -17.81 19.22
N ILE A 270 -11.72 -17.73 18.53
CA ILE A 270 -11.67 -17.38 17.11
C ILE A 270 -11.99 -18.62 16.28
N LYS A 271 -13.06 -18.56 15.48
CA LYS A 271 -13.39 -19.55 14.45
C LYS A 271 -13.17 -18.95 13.07
N SER A 272 -12.19 -19.48 12.36
CA SER A 272 -11.87 -19.08 10.99
C SER A 272 -12.56 -20.02 9.99
N GLU A 273 -13.66 -19.58 9.39
CA GLU A 273 -14.34 -20.29 8.29
C GLU A 273 -14.12 -19.54 6.97
N HIS A 274 -13.25 -20.08 6.11
CA HIS A 274 -12.90 -19.45 4.83
C HIS A 274 -12.80 -20.50 3.72
N GLN A 275 -13.25 -20.18 2.51
CA GLN A 275 -12.91 -20.97 1.31
C GLN A 275 -11.54 -20.55 0.79
N LYS A 276 -10.75 -21.49 0.25
CA LYS A 276 -9.47 -21.20 -0.42
C LYS A 276 -9.69 -20.29 -1.62
N LEU A 277 -9.35 -19.02 -1.46
CA LEU A 277 -9.41 -18.01 -2.53
C LEU A 277 -8.07 -17.91 -3.24
N LYS A 278 -8.09 -17.64 -4.56
CA LYS A 278 -6.86 -17.40 -5.33
C LYS A 278 -6.14 -16.15 -4.78
N PRO A 279 -4.80 -16.13 -4.77
CA PRO A 279 -4.03 -14.95 -4.38
C PRO A 279 -4.41 -13.75 -5.26
N ILE A 280 -4.59 -12.59 -4.64
CA ILE A 280 -5.02 -11.36 -5.33
C ILE A 280 -3.91 -10.33 -5.16
N CYS A 281 -3.69 -9.50 -6.18
CA CYS A 281 -2.80 -8.35 -6.10
C CYS A 281 -3.47 -7.24 -5.30
N LEU A 282 -2.98 -6.99 -4.09
CA LEU A 282 -3.62 -6.10 -3.12
C LEU A 282 -2.56 -5.22 -2.45
N ASP A 283 -2.99 -4.04 -2.01
CA ASP A 283 -2.23 -3.23 -1.05
C ASP A 283 -2.35 -3.88 0.33
N GLN A 284 -1.38 -4.72 0.69
CA GLN A 284 -1.35 -5.47 1.94
C GLN A 284 -1.41 -4.55 3.17
N LEU A 285 -0.84 -3.34 3.06
CA LEU A 285 -0.82 -2.33 4.11
C LEU A 285 -2.23 -1.81 4.40
N LYS A 286 -2.94 -1.36 3.37
CA LYS A 286 -4.33 -0.91 3.51
C LYS A 286 -5.23 -2.02 4.02
N LEU A 287 -5.06 -3.24 3.51
CA LEU A 287 -5.86 -4.38 3.94
C LEU A 287 -5.61 -4.72 5.42
N SER A 288 -4.35 -4.82 5.84
CA SER A 288 -4.01 -5.05 7.25
C SER A 288 -4.57 -3.95 8.15
N GLN A 289 -4.49 -2.69 7.75
CA GLN A 289 -5.00 -1.58 8.57
C GLN A 289 -6.52 -1.62 8.72
N VAL A 290 -7.24 -1.94 7.64
CA VAL A 290 -8.70 -2.16 7.69
C VAL A 290 -9.04 -3.34 8.59
N LEU A 291 -8.34 -4.46 8.45
CA LEU A 291 -8.56 -5.67 9.25
C LEU A 291 -8.27 -5.44 10.74
N VAL A 292 -7.12 -4.83 11.07
CA VAL A 292 -6.76 -4.47 12.44
C VAL A 292 -7.83 -3.57 13.04
N ASN A 293 -8.22 -2.50 12.34
CA ASN A 293 -9.28 -1.61 12.83
C ASN A 293 -10.60 -2.33 13.06
N LEU A 294 -11.01 -3.21 12.15
CA LEU A 294 -12.23 -4.02 12.29
C LEU A 294 -12.17 -4.95 13.50
N ILE A 295 -11.07 -5.69 13.66
CA ILE A 295 -10.86 -6.63 14.76
C ILE A 295 -10.88 -5.87 16.09
N THR A 296 -10.09 -4.80 16.19
CA THR A 296 -10.01 -3.95 17.38
C THR A 296 -11.36 -3.32 17.74
N HIS A 297 -12.14 -2.86 16.76
CA HIS A 297 -13.49 -2.32 17.01
C HIS A 297 -14.45 -3.38 17.56
N VAL A 298 -14.44 -4.59 16.99
CA VAL A 298 -15.33 -5.67 17.44
C VAL A 298 -14.98 -6.13 18.86
N THR A 299 -13.70 -6.17 19.21
CA THR A 299 -13.26 -6.57 20.56
C THR A 299 -13.51 -5.50 21.61
N HIS A 300 -13.42 -4.21 21.27
CA HIS A 300 -13.72 -3.13 22.22
C HIS A 300 -15.21 -2.78 22.30
N GLY A 301 -16.01 -3.07 21.28
CA GLY A 301 -17.45 -2.79 21.25
C GLY A 301 -18.33 -3.79 21.98
N GLN A 302 -17.76 -4.86 22.57
CA GLN A 302 -18.49 -5.89 23.33
C GLN A 302 -18.33 -5.79 24.86
N PHE A 303 -17.71 -4.72 25.37
CA PHE A 303 -17.61 -4.42 26.81
C PHE A 303 -18.35 -3.12 27.16
#